data_AF-A0A9E3DTE8-F1
#
_entry.id   AF-A0A9E3DTE8-F1
#
_cell.length_a   1.000
_cell.length_b   1.000
_cell.length_c   1.000
_cell.angle_alpha   90.00
_cell.angle_beta   90.00
_cell.angle_gamma   90.00
#
_symmetry.space_group_name_H-M   'P 1'
#
loop_
_entity.id
_entity.type
_entity.pdbx_description
1 polymer ?
#
loop_
_entity_poly.entity_id
_entity_poly.type
_entity_poly.pdbx_seq_one_letter_code
_entity_poly.pdbx_strand_id
1 'polypeptide(L)'
;MATTATSIAEHCAAAKRASRTLATLGSRVKDGALQAIAEALLEHDAEILEANARDLDAGREAGLSAALLDRLALDRRRIEAIAAGVRKITELPDPVGEVIDGWRLANGLDLRKVRVPLGVVAVVYEARPNVTIDAAALCLKSGNAIILRGSSSAANSNAVLAGVAAGAASGAGLPEGSLSLIAGGGREELAELATQAGLVDLIIPRGGEGLKAALKGVATVPVIYAASGNCHVYVDATADLDAARAIVLNAKLQRPGVCNAAET
;
A
#
# COMPACT_ATOMS: atom_id res chain seq x y z
N MET A 1 -12.00 -21.47 -24.31
CA MET A 1 -11.93 -20.02 -24.61
C MET A 1 -10.75 -19.48 -23.86
N ALA A 2 -9.71 -19.03 -24.56
CA ALA A 2 -8.56 -18.40 -23.91
C ALA A 2 -9.03 -17.09 -23.26
N THR A 3 -9.12 -17.06 -21.94
CA THR A 3 -9.23 -15.83 -21.16
C THR A 3 -7.97 -15.03 -21.46
N THR A 4 -8.07 -14.05 -22.37
CA THR A 4 -7.01 -13.07 -22.59
C THR A 4 -6.77 -12.36 -21.27
N ALA A 5 -5.58 -12.56 -20.70
CA ALA A 5 -5.15 -11.86 -19.50
C ALA A 5 -5.29 -10.35 -19.73
N THR A 6 -5.94 -9.65 -18.80
CA THR A 6 -6.10 -8.19 -18.85
C THR A 6 -4.72 -7.53 -18.84
N SER A 7 -4.47 -6.62 -19.78
CA SER A 7 -3.20 -5.91 -19.87
C SER A 7 -3.03 -4.89 -18.74
N ILE A 8 -1.78 -4.49 -18.46
CA ILE A 8 -1.49 -3.45 -17.46
C ILE A 8 -2.16 -2.12 -17.85
N ALA A 9 -2.14 -1.78 -19.13
CA ALA A 9 -2.83 -0.60 -19.65
C ALA A 9 -4.35 -0.64 -19.37
N GLU A 10 -5.00 -1.80 -19.52
CA GLU A 10 -6.43 -1.96 -19.22
C GLU A 10 -6.73 -1.81 -17.73
N HIS A 11 -5.90 -2.40 -16.86
CA HIS A 11 -5.97 -2.20 -15.41
C HIS A 11 -5.83 -0.71 -15.05
N CYS A 12 -4.86 -0.02 -15.64
CA CYS A 12 -4.62 1.40 -15.41
C CYS A 12 -5.79 2.27 -15.90
N ALA A 13 -6.34 1.96 -17.07
CA ALA A 13 -7.50 2.67 -17.61
C ALA A 13 -8.76 2.44 -16.75
N ALA A 14 -8.98 1.23 -16.26
CA ALA A 14 -10.09 0.92 -15.35
C ALA A 14 -9.94 1.68 -14.02
N ALA A 15 -8.76 1.65 -13.41
CA ALA A 15 -8.48 2.40 -12.19
C ALA A 15 -8.65 3.91 -12.39
N LYS A 16 -8.23 4.46 -13.55
CA LYS A 16 -8.42 5.89 -13.86
C LYS A 16 -9.89 6.25 -13.96
N ARG A 17 -10.74 5.41 -14.56
CA ARG A 17 -12.20 5.61 -14.57
C ARG A 17 -12.78 5.54 -13.16
N ALA A 18 -12.42 4.52 -12.39
CA ALA A 18 -12.89 4.34 -11.01
C ALA A 18 -12.51 5.52 -10.11
N SER A 19 -11.28 6.04 -10.24
CA SER A 19 -10.76 7.16 -9.43
C SER A 19 -11.61 8.43 -9.53
N ARG A 20 -12.22 8.68 -10.71
CA ARG A 20 -13.08 9.87 -10.91
C ARG A 20 -14.35 9.78 -10.07
N THR A 21 -14.96 8.61 -10.02
CA THR A 21 -16.15 8.36 -9.19
C THR A 21 -15.75 8.29 -7.72
N LEU A 22 -14.65 7.62 -7.39
CA LEU A 22 -14.16 7.49 -6.02
C LEU A 22 -13.87 8.85 -5.37
N ALA A 23 -13.36 9.82 -6.14
CA ALA A 23 -13.08 11.17 -5.69
C ALA A 23 -14.33 11.99 -5.30
N THR A 24 -15.54 11.56 -5.72
CA THR A 24 -16.80 12.24 -5.38
C THR A 24 -17.58 11.55 -4.27
N LEU A 25 -17.14 10.37 -3.82
CA LEU A 25 -17.82 9.63 -2.76
C LEU A 25 -17.56 10.28 -1.39
N GLY A 26 -18.64 10.41 -0.60
CA GLY A 26 -18.54 10.85 0.80
C GLY A 26 -17.92 9.77 1.71
N SER A 27 -17.34 10.21 2.84
CA SER A 27 -16.67 9.33 3.81
C SER A 27 -17.49 8.09 4.17
N ARG A 28 -18.81 8.23 4.38
CA ARG A 28 -19.67 7.11 4.79
C ARG A 28 -19.61 5.91 3.83
N VAL A 29 -19.52 6.13 2.52
CA VAL A 29 -19.42 5.03 1.53
C VAL A 29 -18.04 4.40 1.59
N LYS A 30 -16.99 5.23 1.63
CA LYS A 30 -15.60 4.76 1.75
C LYS A 30 -15.39 3.96 3.04
N ASP A 31 -15.90 4.45 4.16
CA ASP A 31 -15.80 3.81 5.47
C ASP A 31 -16.61 2.50 5.52
N GLY A 32 -17.81 2.49 4.93
CA GLY A 32 -18.60 1.26 4.78
C GLY A 32 -17.86 0.19 3.97
N ALA A 33 -17.16 0.58 2.91
CA ALA A 33 -16.35 -0.34 2.12
C ALA A 33 -15.13 -0.86 2.89
N LEU A 34 -14.45 -0.03 3.68
CA LEU A 34 -13.35 -0.47 4.54
C LEU A 34 -13.81 -1.44 5.62
N GLN A 35 -14.97 -1.19 6.23
CA GLN A 35 -15.56 -2.11 7.19
C GLN A 35 -15.91 -3.45 6.54
N ALA A 36 -16.51 -3.44 5.35
CA ALA A 36 -16.81 -4.65 4.58
C ALA A 36 -15.54 -5.44 4.23
N ILE A 37 -14.45 -4.77 3.85
CA ILE A 37 -13.15 -5.42 3.63
C ILE A 37 -12.66 -6.10 4.93
N ALA A 38 -12.74 -5.41 6.07
CA ALA A 38 -12.29 -5.97 7.35
C ALA A 38 -13.09 -7.22 7.77
N GLU A 39 -14.39 -7.24 7.48
CA GLU A 39 -15.27 -8.40 7.73
C GLU A 39 -14.96 -9.55 6.77
N ALA A 40 -14.89 -9.27 5.46
CA ALA A 40 -14.62 -10.27 4.44
C ALA A 40 -13.26 -10.97 4.65
N LEU A 41 -12.23 -10.26 5.13
CA LEU A 41 -10.94 -10.89 5.47
C LEU A 41 -11.04 -11.94 6.57
N LEU A 42 -11.97 -11.77 7.52
CA LEU A 42 -12.18 -12.72 8.62
C LEU A 42 -13.07 -13.89 8.22
N GLU A 43 -14.02 -13.65 7.30
CA GLU A 43 -14.92 -14.66 6.73
C GLU A 43 -14.19 -15.59 5.75
N HIS A 44 -13.21 -15.06 5.00
CA HIS A 44 -12.41 -15.78 4.00
C HIS A 44 -11.04 -16.20 4.52
N ASP A 45 -10.82 -16.24 5.84
CA ASP A 45 -9.51 -16.52 6.42
C ASP A 45 -8.94 -17.89 6.00
N ALA A 46 -9.79 -18.91 5.93
CA ALA A 46 -9.39 -20.26 5.54
C ALA A 46 -8.81 -20.28 4.12
N GLU A 47 -9.46 -19.58 3.19
CA GLU A 47 -9.01 -19.43 1.81
C GLU A 47 -7.68 -18.67 1.73
N ILE A 48 -7.54 -17.59 2.51
CA ILE A 48 -6.31 -16.80 2.60
C ILE A 48 -5.15 -17.64 3.15
N LEU A 49 -5.39 -18.43 4.20
CA LEU A 49 -4.38 -19.28 4.83
C LEU A 49 -3.98 -20.45 3.92
N GLU A 50 -4.93 -21.03 3.19
CA GLU A 50 -4.63 -22.07 2.20
C GLU A 50 -3.74 -21.53 1.08
N ALA A 51 -4.06 -20.35 0.53
CA ALA A 51 -3.24 -19.70 -0.47
C ALA A 51 -1.84 -19.35 0.06
N ASN A 52 -1.74 -18.89 1.31
CA ASN A 52 -0.47 -18.59 1.94
C ASN A 52 0.39 -19.83 2.20
N ALA A 53 -0.23 -20.97 2.55
CA ALA A 53 0.49 -22.23 2.71
C ALA A 53 1.20 -22.63 1.40
N ARG A 54 0.52 -22.49 0.25
CA ARG A 54 1.11 -22.76 -1.07
C ARG A 54 2.30 -21.85 -1.37
N ASP A 55 2.19 -20.56 -1.05
CA ASP A 55 3.31 -19.62 -1.22
C ASP A 55 4.49 -19.96 -0.29
N LEU A 56 4.23 -20.38 0.95
CA LEU A 56 5.26 -20.79 1.90
C LEU A 56 5.97 -22.07 1.44
N ASP A 57 5.24 -23.05 0.93
CA ASP A 57 5.81 -24.29 0.40
C ASP A 57 6.70 -24.01 -0.81
N ALA A 58 6.18 -23.27 -1.79
CA ALA A 58 6.96 -22.84 -2.96
C ALA A 58 8.19 -22.00 -2.55
N GLY A 59 8.05 -21.15 -1.53
CA GLY A 59 9.14 -20.36 -0.96
C GLY A 59 10.23 -21.22 -0.31
N ARG A 60 9.88 -22.30 0.39
CA ARG A 60 10.84 -23.25 0.95
C ARG A 60 11.57 -24.02 -0.15
N GLU A 61 10.85 -24.50 -1.16
CA GLU A 61 11.42 -25.19 -2.32
C GLU A 61 12.38 -24.28 -3.11
N ALA A 62 12.05 -23.00 -3.23
CA ALA A 62 12.89 -21.98 -3.87
C ALA A 62 14.07 -21.51 -2.99
N GLY A 63 14.23 -22.04 -1.77
CA GLY A 63 15.35 -21.71 -0.88
C GLY A 63 15.27 -20.31 -0.25
N LEU A 64 14.08 -19.75 -0.05
CA LEU A 64 13.93 -18.49 0.67
C LEU A 64 14.45 -18.59 2.11
N SER A 65 15.10 -17.51 2.58
CA SER A 65 15.60 -17.46 3.95
C SER A 65 14.46 -17.47 4.98
N ALA A 66 14.74 -17.94 6.19
CA ALA A 66 13.77 -17.95 7.29
C ALA A 66 13.15 -16.56 7.55
N ALA A 67 13.95 -15.50 7.41
CA ALA A 67 13.47 -14.12 7.57
C ALA A 67 12.51 -13.67 6.46
N LEU A 68 12.64 -14.18 5.23
CA LEU A 68 11.70 -13.92 4.15
C LEU A 68 10.43 -14.76 4.30
N LEU A 69 10.56 -16.01 4.73
CA LEU A 69 9.41 -16.87 5.04
C LEU A 69 8.55 -16.30 6.17
N ASP A 70 9.15 -15.75 7.24
CA ASP A 70 8.39 -15.10 8.33
C ASP A 70 7.64 -13.84 7.86
N ARG A 71 8.21 -13.09 6.91
CA ARG A 71 7.53 -11.92 6.31
C ARG A 71 6.37 -12.32 5.40
N LEU A 72 6.50 -13.48 4.74
CA LEU A 72 5.47 -14.06 3.87
C LEU A 72 4.34 -14.71 4.67
N ALA A 73 4.66 -15.29 5.83
CA ALA A 73 3.73 -16.09 6.61
C ALA A 73 2.54 -15.27 7.14
N LEU A 74 1.36 -15.82 6.92
CA LEU A 74 0.10 -15.43 7.54
C LEU A 74 -0.35 -16.53 8.50
N ASP A 75 -0.97 -16.08 9.59
CA ASP A 75 -1.69 -16.91 10.55
C ASP A 75 -3.01 -16.19 10.89
N ARG A 76 -3.93 -16.86 11.58
CA ARG A 76 -5.23 -16.27 11.95
C ARG A 76 -5.06 -14.94 12.70
N ARG A 77 -4.10 -14.86 13.63
CA ARG A 77 -3.82 -13.64 14.40
C ARG A 77 -3.31 -12.50 13.52
N ARG A 78 -2.50 -12.78 12.50
CA ARG A 78 -2.03 -11.79 11.52
C ARG A 78 -3.19 -11.29 10.66
N ILE A 79 -4.10 -12.16 10.24
CA ILE A 79 -5.32 -11.76 9.51
C ILE A 79 -6.20 -10.86 10.39
N GLU A 80 -6.41 -11.24 11.65
CA GLU A 80 -7.14 -10.41 12.62
C GLU A 80 -6.47 -9.04 12.83
N ALA A 81 -5.14 -9.01 12.91
CA ALA A 81 -4.39 -7.76 13.02
C ALA A 81 -4.53 -6.88 11.75
N ILE A 82 -4.54 -7.48 10.56
CA ILE A 82 -4.78 -6.77 9.30
C ILE A 82 -6.19 -6.17 9.30
N ALA A 83 -7.22 -6.96 9.61
CA ALA A 83 -8.60 -6.48 9.70
C ALA A 83 -8.76 -5.36 10.74
N ALA A 84 -8.12 -5.49 11.90
CA ALA A 84 -8.08 -4.43 12.91
C ALA A 84 -7.35 -3.16 12.41
N GLY A 85 -6.30 -3.31 11.60
CA GLY A 85 -5.63 -2.21 10.92
C GLY A 85 -6.56 -1.44 9.97
N VAL A 86 -7.36 -2.16 9.17
CA VAL A 86 -8.38 -1.54 8.30
C VAL A 86 -9.41 -0.76 9.11
N ARG A 87 -9.88 -1.31 10.23
CA ARG A 87 -10.82 -0.60 11.14
C ARG A 87 -10.21 0.68 11.70
N LYS A 88 -8.95 0.65 12.13
CA LYS A 88 -8.23 1.87 12.56
C LYS A 88 -8.14 2.93 11.45
N ILE A 89 -7.94 2.52 10.19
CA ILE A 89 -7.93 3.45 9.05
C ILE A 89 -9.33 4.03 8.81
N THR A 90 -10.38 3.23 9.02
CA THR A 90 -11.78 3.65 8.90
C THR A 90 -12.11 4.79 9.87
N GLU A 91 -11.58 4.71 11.10
CA GLU A 91 -11.75 5.73 12.15
C GLU A 91 -11.02 7.06 11.86
N LEU A 92 -10.07 7.08 10.92
CA LEU A 92 -9.36 8.32 10.59
C LEU A 92 -10.31 9.34 9.96
N PRO A 93 -10.07 10.66 10.14
CA PRO A 93 -10.79 11.69 9.41
C PRO A 93 -10.62 11.50 7.89
N ASP A 94 -11.68 11.80 7.14
CA ASP A 94 -11.59 11.84 5.67
C ASP A 94 -10.76 13.06 5.24
N PRO A 95 -9.61 12.88 4.56
CA PRO A 95 -8.81 14.01 4.12
C PRO A 95 -9.41 14.71 2.89
N VAL A 96 -10.37 14.10 2.19
CA VAL A 96 -10.91 14.64 0.93
C VAL A 96 -11.92 15.75 1.22
N GLY A 97 -11.71 16.91 0.59
CA GLY A 97 -12.58 18.08 0.76
C GLY A 97 -12.20 19.00 1.92
N GLU A 98 -11.16 18.68 2.69
CA GLU A 98 -10.64 19.56 3.74
C GLU A 98 -10.13 20.88 3.13
N VAL A 99 -10.63 22.02 3.63
CA VAL A 99 -10.11 23.36 3.31
C VAL A 99 -8.89 23.62 4.18
N ILE A 100 -7.72 23.75 3.57
CA ILE A 100 -6.45 23.94 4.27
C ILE A 100 -5.97 25.38 4.31
N ASP A 101 -6.52 26.23 3.45
CA ASP A 101 -6.24 27.67 3.41
C ASP A 101 -7.36 28.39 2.64
N GLY A 102 -7.54 29.69 2.88
CA GLY A 102 -8.51 30.48 2.13
C GLY A 102 -8.72 31.89 2.67
N TRP A 103 -9.10 32.80 1.78
CA TRP A 103 -9.38 34.20 2.10
C TRP A 103 -10.28 34.83 1.03
N ARG A 104 -10.85 35.99 1.35
CA ARG A 104 -11.62 36.79 0.39
C ARG A 104 -10.72 37.86 -0.22
N LEU A 105 -10.70 37.94 -1.55
CA LEU A 105 -9.94 38.93 -2.30
C LEU A 105 -10.61 40.31 -2.22
N ALA A 106 -9.82 41.37 -2.46
CA ALA A 106 -10.30 42.76 -2.44
C ALA A 106 -11.44 43.03 -3.44
N ASN A 107 -11.50 42.25 -4.53
CA ASN A 107 -12.58 42.31 -5.52
C ASN A 107 -13.82 41.47 -5.14
N GLY A 108 -13.84 40.88 -3.95
CA GLY A 108 -14.99 40.13 -3.41
C GLY A 108 -15.02 38.64 -3.72
N LEU A 109 -14.05 38.08 -4.46
CA LEU A 109 -13.95 36.64 -4.74
C LEU A 109 -13.47 35.85 -3.52
N ASP A 110 -14.07 34.68 -3.28
CA ASP A 110 -13.61 33.74 -2.25
C ASP A 110 -12.60 32.75 -2.83
N LEU A 111 -11.39 32.72 -2.27
CA LEU A 111 -10.35 31.77 -2.63
C LEU A 111 -10.23 30.70 -1.54
N ARG A 112 -10.17 29.43 -1.96
CA ARG A 112 -9.99 28.28 -1.06
C ARG A 112 -9.00 27.29 -1.65
N LYS A 113 -8.11 26.79 -0.81
CA LYS A 113 -7.24 25.66 -1.10
C LYS A 113 -7.82 24.43 -0.43
N VAL A 114 -8.16 23.43 -1.23
CA VAL A 114 -8.91 22.24 -0.80
C VAL A 114 -8.12 20.98 -1.14
N ARG A 115 -8.10 20.01 -0.23
CA ARG A 115 -7.51 18.70 -0.50
C ARG A 115 -8.37 17.89 -1.46
N VAL A 116 -7.72 17.28 -2.44
CA VAL A 116 -8.32 16.34 -3.40
C VAL A 116 -7.46 15.08 -3.45
N PRO A 117 -8.02 13.91 -3.84
CA PRO A 117 -7.23 12.72 -4.09
C PRO A 117 -6.19 12.95 -5.19
N LEU A 118 -5.14 12.14 -5.21
CA LEU A 118 -4.16 12.12 -6.29
C LEU A 118 -4.77 11.53 -7.57
N GLY A 119 -5.61 10.50 -7.43
CA GLY A 119 -6.24 9.78 -8.53
C GLY A 119 -5.96 8.28 -8.43
N VAL A 120 -4.97 7.79 -9.17
CA VAL A 120 -4.55 6.38 -9.18
C VAL A 120 -3.17 6.22 -8.56
N VAL A 121 -3.09 5.40 -7.51
CA VAL A 121 -1.84 5.07 -6.82
C VAL A 121 -1.47 3.63 -7.11
N ALA A 122 -0.29 3.41 -7.66
CA ALA A 122 0.28 2.08 -7.83
C ALA A 122 1.25 1.75 -6.68
N VAL A 123 1.00 0.64 -5.98
CA VAL A 123 1.87 0.20 -4.89
C VAL A 123 2.57 -1.07 -5.30
N VAL A 124 3.90 -1.00 -5.38
CA VAL A 124 4.77 -2.11 -5.76
C VAL A 124 5.51 -2.60 -4.52
N TYR A 125 5.33 -3.85 -4.14
CA TYR A 125 5.83 -4.36 -2.85
C TYR A 125 6.40 -5.77 -2.94
N GLU A 126 7.31 -6.08 -2.02
CA GLU A 126 7.94 -7.40 -1.88
C GLU A 126 7.21 -8.28 -0.85
N ALA A 127 7.67 -9.53 -0.67
CA ALA A 127 7.11 -10.65 0.09
C ALA A 127 6.46 -10.34 1.46
N ARG A 128 5.34 -9.61 1.46
CA ARG A 128 4.58 -9.13 2.62
C ARG A 128 3.11 -9.03 2.24
N PRO A 129 2.34 -10.13 2.33
CA PRO A 129 0.95 -10.16 1.91
C PRO A 129 0.06 -9.13 2.62
N ASN A 130 0.39 -8.74 3.86
CA ASN A 130 -0.34 -7.70 4.59
C ASN A 130 -0.35 -6.34 3.88
N VAL A 131 0.70 -6.03 3.11
CA VAL A 131 0.83 -4.74 2.40
C VAL A 131 -0.29 -4.57 1.36
N THR A 132 -0.78 -5.66 0.79
CA THR A 132 -1.94 -5.69 -0.13
C THR A 132 -3.13 -4.95 0.45
N ILE A 133 -3.46 -5.24 1.71
CA ILE A 133 -4.62 -4.68 2.39
C ILE A 133 -4.30 -3.32 3.00
N ASP A 134 -3.14 -3.16 3.65
CA ASP A 134 -2.75 -1.90 4.28
C ASP A 134 -2.71 -0.75 3.25
N ALA A 135 -2.12 -1.01 2.08
CA ALA A 135 -2.04 -0.05 1.00
C ALA A 135 -3.42 0.27 0.41
N ALA A 136 -4.24 -0.77 0.18
CA ALA A 136 -5.58 -0.61 -0.36
C ALA A 136 -6.46 0.23 0.57
N ALA A 137 -6.48 -0.08 1.86
CA ALA A 137 -7.30 0.64 2.83
C ALA A 137 -6.94 2.14 2.89
N LEU A 138 -5.65 2.48 2.91
CA LEU A 138 -5.19 3.88 2.90
C LEU A 138 -5.57 4.60 1.60
N CYS A 139 -5.41 3.95 0.44
CA CYS A 139 -5.76 4.55 -0.86
C CYS A 139 -7.27 4.79 -0.96
N LEU A 140 -8.08 3.79 -0.62
CA LEU A 140 -9.53 3.91 -0.66
C LEU A 140 -10.05 4.98 0.31
N LYS A 141 -9.54 5.02 1.56
CA LYS A 141 -9.90 6.08 2.54
C LYS A 141 -9.64 7.48 1.98
N SER A 142 -8.47 7.66 1.36
CA SER A 142 -8.05 8.93 0.77
C SER A 142 -8.64 9.21 -0.62
N GLY A 143 -9.59 8.39 -1.09
CA GLY A 143 -10.30 8.60 -2.36
C GLY A 143 -9.48 8.26 -3.60
N ASN A 144 -8.43 7.46 -3.47
CA ASN A 144 -7.56 7.04 -4.57
C ASN A 144 -7.87 5.60 -4.99
N ALA A 145 -7.95 5.37 -6.31
CA ALA A 145 -7.96 4.01 -6.83
C ALA A 145 -6.55 3.42 -6.68
N ILE A 146 -6.47 2.10 -6.45
CA ILE A 146 -5.21 1.42 -6.20
C ILE A 146 -4.95 0.31 -7.23
N ILE A 147 -3.71 0.29 -7.71
CA ILE A 147 -3.14 -0.81 -8.49
C ILE A 147 -2.05 -1.45 -7.64
N LEU A 148 -2.20 -2.73 -7.35
CA LEU A 148 -1.26 -3.50 -6.55
C LEU A 148 -0.36 -4.32 -7.47
N ARG A 149 0.94 -4.33 -7.17
CA ARG A 149 1.90 -5.27 -7.76
C ARG A 149 2.76 -5.85 -6.65
N GLY A 150 2.42 -7.07 -6.23
CA GLY A 150 3.19 -7.82 -5.24
C GLY A 150 4.34 -8.61 -5.86
N SER A 151 5.18 -9.22 -5.02
CA SER A 151 6.19 -10.18 -5.48
C SER A 151 5.56 -11.49 -5.91
N SER A 152 6.23 -12.18 -6.84
CA SER A 152 5.86 -13.54 -7.27
C SER A 152 5.88 -14.56 -6.13
N SER A 153 6.70 -14.34 -5.10
CA SER A 153 6.78 -15.19 -3.91
C SER A 153 5.53 -15.18 -3.03
N ALA A 154 4.60 -14.24 -3.26
CA ALA A 154 3.34 -14.09 -2.52
C ALA A 154 2.14 -14.10 -3.48
N ALA A 155 2.30 -14.67 -4.67
CA ALA A 155 1.33 -14.55 -5.76
C ALA A 155 -0.05 -15.09 -5.35
N ASN A 156 -0.11 -16.25 -4.70
CA ASN A 156 -1.38 -16.86 -4.31
C ASN A 156 -2.07 -16.05 -3.20
N SER A 157 -1.31 -15.67 -2.16
CA SER A 157 -1.80 -14.87 -1.04
C SER A 157 -2.34 -13.51 -1.53
N ASN A 158 -1.58 -12.83 -2.38
CA ASN A 158 -1.95 -11.51 -2.89
C ASN A 158 -3.19 -11.58 -3.77
N ALA A 159 -3.32 -12.62 -4.61
CA ALA A 159 -4.48 -12.82 -5.47
C ALA A 159 -5.77 -12.98 -4.64
N VAL A 160 -5.75 -13.86 -3.62
CA VAL A 160 -6.91 -14.06 -2.75
C VAL A 160 -7.21 -12.79 -1.94
N LEU A 161 -6.21 -12.18 -1.30
CA LEU A 161 -6.41 -10.97 -0.51
C LEU A 161 -6.98 -9.81 -1.34
N ALA A 162 -6.43 -9.57 -2.54
CA ALA A 162 -6.91 -8.52 -3.43
C ALA A 162 -8.30 -8.84 -3.98
N GLY A 163 -8.60 -10.11 -4.29
CA GLY A 163 -9.92 -10.55 -4.74
C GLY A 163 -10.99 -10.34 -3.69
N VAL A 164 -10.75 -10.81 -2.45
CA VAL A 164 -11.65 -10.62 -1.30
C VAL A 164 -11.89 -9.13 -1.06
N ALA A 165 -10.82 -8.32 -1.02
CA ALA A 165 -10.93 -6.89 -0.79
C ALA A 165 -11.66 -6.15 -1.92
N ALA A 166 -11.39 -6.49 -3.19
CA ALA A 166 -12.06 -5.89 -4.34
C ALA A 166 -13.56 -6.23 -4.36
N GLY A 167 -13.92 -7.49 -4.06
CA GLY A 167 -15.30 -7.94 -3.98
C GLY A 167 -16.08 -7.22 -2.89
N ALA A 168 -15.51 -7.14 -1.68
CA ALA A 168 -16.11 -6.43 -0.55
C ALA A 168 -16.26 -4.92 -0.82
N ALA A 169 -15.21 -4.29 -1.37
CA ALA A 169 -15.23 -2.89 -1.77
C ALA A 169 -16.36 -2.58 -2.77
N SER A 170 -16.47 -3.39 -3.82
CA SER A 170 -17.47 -3.18 -4.88
C SER A 170 -18.88 -3.46 -4.38
N GLY A 171 -19.07 -4.51 -3.58
CA GLY A 171 -20.34 -4.82 -2.93
C GLY A 171 -20.83 -3.74 -1.97
N ALA A 172 -19.91 -2.97 -1.38
CA ALA A 172 -20.21 -1.81 -0.53
C ALA A 172 -20.40 -0.49 -1.31
N GLY A 173 -20.39 -0.53 -2.65
CA GLY A 173 -20.70 0.61 -3.51
C GLY A 173 -19.49 1.39 -4.02
N LEU A 174 -18.26 0.89 -3.85
CA LEU A 174 -17.12 1.44 -4.58
C LEU A 174 -17.18 1.02 -6.06
N PRO A 175 -16.73 1.88 -6.99
CA PRO A 175 -16.75 1.54 -8.41
C PRO A 175 -15.77 0.39 -8.70
N GLU A 176 -16.17 -0.52 -9.60
CA GLU A 176 -15.27 -1.57 -10.10
C GLU A 176 -13.96 -0.97 -10.63
N GLY A 177 -12.85 -1.64 -10.35
CA GLY A 177 -11.51 -1.12 -10.67
C GLY A 177 -10.93 -0.14 -9.65
N SER A 178 -11.63 0.15 -8.54
CA SER A 178 -11.06 0.91 -7.41
C SER A 178 -9.87 0.21 -6.76
N LEU A 179 -9.83 -1.12 -6.80
CA LEU A 179 -8.75 -1.96 -6.31
C LEU A 179 -8.50 -3.04 -7.36
N SER A 180 -7.27 -3.15 -7.82
CA SER A 180 -6.85 -4.23 -8.71
C SER A 180 -5.46 -4.74 -8.37
N LEU A 181 -5.20 -6.00 -8.67
CA LEU A 181 -3.88 -6.61 -8.60
C LEU A 181 -3.44 -6.95 -10.02
N ILE A 182 -2.24 -6.51 -10.40
CA ILE A 182 -1.60 -6.97 -11.62
C ILE A 182 -1.00 -8.35 -11.32
N ALA A 183 -1.53 -9.37 -12.00
CA ALA A 183 -0.98 -10.72 -11.96
C ALA A 183 0.24 -10.80 -12.91
N GLY A 184 1.36 -11.32 -12.42
CA GLY A 184 2.61 -11.36 -13.17
C GLY A 184 3.74 -10.69 -12.41
N GLY A 185 4.94 -11.28 -12.50
CA GLY A 185 6.10 -10.89 -11.72
C GLY A 185 7.35 -10.73 -12.57
N GLY A 186 7.31 -9.82 -13.55
CA GLY A 186 8.43 -9.53 -14.45
C GLY A 186 9.00 -8.11 -14.29
N ARG A 187 10.25 -7.90 -14.69
CA ARG A 187 10.81 -6.54 -14.82
C ARG A 187 10.11 -5.72 -15.91
N GLU A 188 9.62 -6.40 -16.96
CA GLU A 188 8.90 -5.78 -18.08
C GLU A 188 7.58 -5.15 -17.61
N GLU A 189 6.79 -5.88 -16.84
CA GLU A 189 5.54 -5.37 -16.26
C GLU A 189 5.77 -4.21 -15.29
N LEU A 190 6.87 -4.23 -14.53
CA LEU A 190 7.25 -3.09 -13.69
C LEU A 190 7.53 -1.86 -14.55
N ALA A 191 8.28 -2.02 -15.64
CA ALA A 191 8.60 -0.93 -16.55
C ALA A 191 7.35 -0.41 -17.27
N GLU A 192 6.46 -1.30 -17.71
CA GLU A 192 5.19 -0.93 -18.31
C GLU A 192 4.36 -0.12 -17.32
N LEU A 193 4.12 -0.63 -16.10
CA LEU A 193 3.38 0.10 -15.06
C LEU A 193 4.04 1.44 -14.71
N ALA A 194 5.37 1.46 -14.61
CA ALA A 194 6.14 2.66 -14.29
C ALA A 194 6.10 3.74 -15.38
N THR A 195 5.66 3.38 -16.59
CA THR A 195 5.57 4.28 -17.75
C THR A 195 4.14 4.67 -18.11
N GLN A 196 3.12 4.23 -17.36
CA GLN A 196 1.70 4.60 -17.53
C GLN A 196 1.37 6.04 -17.06
N ALA A 197 2.21 7.00 -17.42
CA ALA A 197 1.97 8.42 -17.14
C ALA A 197 0.66 8.89 -17.77
N GLY A 198 -0.16 9.62 -17.01
CA GLY A 198 -1.50 10.07 -17.40
C GLY A 198 -2.62 9.11 -17.00
N LEU A 199 -2.32 7.84 -16.71
CA LEU A 199 -3.26 6.89 -16.11
C LEU A 199 -2.95 6.64 -14.63
N VAL A 200 -1.67 6.49 -14.28
CA VAL A 200 -1.20 6.37 -12.89
C VAL A 200 -0.61 7.71 -12.45
N ASP A 201 -1.06 8.19 -11.29
CA ASP A 201 -0.68 9.52 -10.78
C ASP A 201 0.49 9.43 -9.79
N LEU A 202 0.69 8.27 -9.14
CA LEU A 202 1.79 8.05 -8.19
C LEU A 202 2.16 6.56 -8.08
N ILE A 203 3.46 6.27 -7.96
CA ILE A 203 3.98 4.95 -7.55
C ILE A 203 4.61 5.02 -6.15
N ILE A 204 4.31 4.02 -5.33
CA ILE A 204 4.90 3.84 -4.00
C ILE A 204 5.61 2.47 -3.94
N PRO A 205 6.95 2.42 -4.01
CA PRO A 205 7.71 1.20 -3.78
C PRO A 205 7.83 0.87 -2.29
N ARG A 206 7.52 -0.37 -1.94
CA ARG A 206 7.68 -0.98 -0.61
C ARG A 206 8.54 -2.23 -0.73
N GLY A 207 9.83 -2.01 -0.98
CA GLY A 207 10.82 -3.08 -1.16
C GLY A 207 12.24 -2.57 -0.93
N GLY A 208 13.22 -3.42 -1.23
CA GLY A 208 14.64 -3.11 -1.09
C GLY A 208 15.14 -2.05 -2.09
N GLU A 209 16.41 -1.67 -1.93
CA GLU A 209 17.07 -0.72 -2.84
C GLU A 209 17.10 -1.19 -4.30
N GLY A 210 17.11 -2.50 -4.54
CA GLY A 210 17.02 -3.06 -5.90
C GLY A 210 15.72 -2.69 -6.62
N LEU A 211 14.57 -2.76 -5.94
CA LEU A 211 13.29 -2.32 -6.51
C LEU A 211 13.28 -0.82 -6.79
N LYS A 212 13.81 -0.03 -5.85
CA LYS A 212 13.89 1.43 -6.01
C LYS A 212 14.79 1.82 -7.18
N ALA A 213 15.94 1.17 -7.32
CA ALA A 213 16.88 1.38 -8.42
C ALA A 213 16.26 1.01 -9.78
N ALA A 214 15.54 -0.12 -9.84
CA ALA A 214 14.82 -0.54 -11.04
C ALA A 214 13.78 0.50 -11.48
N LEU A 215 12.97 1.02 -10.55
CA LEU A 215 12.01 2.09 -10.83
C LEU A 215 12.69 3.38 -11.27
N LYS A 216 13.78 3.79 -10.61
CA LYS A 216 14.49 5.03 -10.93
C LYS A 216 15.03 5.06 -12.36
N GLY A 217 15.33 3.89 -12.93
CA GLY A 217 15.83 3.79 -14.30
C GLY A 217 14.75 3.91 -15.40
N VAL A 218 13.47 3.72 -15.08
CA VAL A 218 12.39 3.58 -16.09
C VAL A 218 11.15 4.42 -15.84
N ALA A 219 10.92 4.89 -14.60
CA ALA A 219 9.65 5.52 -14.24
C ALA A 219 9.48 6.90 -14.90
N THR A 220 8.35 7.08 -15.59
CA THR A 220 7.83 8.39 -16.03
C THR A 220 6.68 8.86 -15.14
N VAL A 221 6.02 7.94 -14.44
CA VAL A 221 5.06 8.23 -13.37
C VAL A 221 5.81 8.77 -12.14
N PRO A 222 5.30 9.79 -11.42
CA PRO A 222 5.89 10.25 -10.16
C PRO A 222 6.05 9.12 -9.14
N VAL A 223 7.17 9.09 -8.42
CA VAL A 223 7.46 8.04 -7.44
C VAL A 223 7.79 8.67 -6.08
N ILE A 224 7.15 8.21 -5.00
CA ILE A 224 7.54 8.55 -3.63
C ILE A 224 8.51 7.50 -3.11
N TYR A 225 9.80 7.83 -3.13
CA TYR A 225 10.83 6.98 -2.55
C TYR A 225 10.94 7.21 -1.04
N ALA A 226 10.87 6.12 -0.26
CA ALA A 226 11.39 6.14 1.10
C ALA A 226 12.93 6.17 1.04
N ALA A 227 13.54 7.18 1.64
CA ALA A 227 14.99 7.31 1.71
C ALA A 227 15.63 6.11 2.42
N SER A 228 16.90 5.83 2.08
CA SER A 228 17.71 4.87 2.82
C SER A 228 17.95 5.39 4.24
N GLY A 229 17.94 4.48 5.20
CA GLY A 229 18.14 4.80 6.61
C GLY A 229 19.60 4.86 6.98
N ASN A 230 20.15 6.05 7.22
CA ASN A 230 21.46 6.22 7.87
C ASN A 230 21.30 7.20 9.04
N CYS A 231 20.67 6.73 10.11
CA CYS A 231 20.27 7.55 11.24
C CYS A 231 21.42 7.67 12.25
N HIS A 232 21.75 8.90 12.66
CA HIS A 232 22.81 9.13 13.65
C HIS A 232 22.21 9.62 14.96
N VAL A 233 22.81 9.25 16.09
CA VAL A 233 22.50 9.81 17.41
C VAL A 233 23.71 10.61 17.87
N TYR A 234 23.55 11.93 17.97
CA TYR A 234 24.57 12.82 18.51
C TYR A 234 24.35 13.01 20.01
N VAL A 235 25.36 12.69 20.81
CA VAL A 235 25.37 12.93 22.26
C VAL A 235 26.20 14.18 22.52
N ASP A 236 25.52 15.28 22.85
CA ASP A 236 26.15 16.56 23.17
C ASP A 236 26.94 16.48 24.48
N ALA A 237 27.97 17.33 24.62
CA ALA A 237 28.79 17.40 25.84
C ALA A 237 28.00 17.74 27.11
N THR A 238 26.82 18.37 26.97
CA THR A 238 25.94 18.75 28.08
C THR A 238 24.79 17.75 28.31
N ALA A 239 24.77 16.62 27.58
CA ALA A 239 23.69 15.66 27.69
C ALA A 239 23.70 14.91 29.04
N ASP A 240 22.50 14.66 29.57
CA ASP A 240 22.29 13.68 30.64
C ASP A 240 22.70 12.29 30.11
N LEU A 241 23.70 11.68 30.75
CA LEU A 241 24.30 10.45 30.25
C LEU A 241 23.38 9.23 30.40
N ASP A 242 22.49 9.21 31.39
CA ASP A 242 21.55 8.10 31.58
C ASP A 242 20.44 8.15 30.52
N ALA A 243 19.91 9.35 30.24
CA ALA A 243 18.96 9.56 29.16
C ALA A 243 19.58 9.25 27.79
N ALA A 244 20.81 9.75 27.54
CA ALA A 244 21.54 9.50 26.29
C ALA A 244 21.74 8.00 26.06
N ARG A 245 22.16 7.26 27.09
CA ARG A 245 22.31 5.80 27.03
C ARG A 245 20.99 5.11 26.68
N ALA A 246 19.89 5.49 27.33
CA ALA A 246 18.57 4.89 27.06
C ALA A 246 18.13 5.13 25.60
N ILE A 247 18.32 6.34 25.08
CA ILE A 247 17.99 6.70 23.70
C ILE A 247 18.85 5.93 22.70
N VAL A 248 20.18 5.91 22.87
CA VAL A 248 21.10 5.22 21.96
C VAL A 248 20.80 3.73 21.88
N LEU A 249 20.59 3.08 23.04
CA LEU A 249 20.26 1.66 23.09
C LEU A 249 18.91 1.38 22.43
N ASN A 250 17.88 2.18 22.71
CA ASN A 250 16.57 2.01 22.08
C ASN A 250 16.64 2.18 20.56
N ALA A 251 17.32 3.23 20.10
CA ALA A 251 17.43 3.58 18.69
C ALA A 251 18.12 2.50 17.86
N LYS A 252 19.08 1.74 18.41
CA LYS A 252 19.71 0.61 17.69
C LYS A 252 19.02 -0.73 17.94
N LEU A 253 18.68 -1.03 19.20
CA LEU A 253 18.40 -2.40 19.63
C LEU A 253 16.92 -2.77 19.63
N GLN A 254 15.99 -1.82 19.55
CA GLN A 254 14.55 -2.15 19.50
C GLN A 254 14.21 -2.98 18.28
N ARG A 255 14.69 -2.58 17.09
CA ARG A 255 14.49 -3.31 15.84
C ARG A 255 15.60 -2.98 14.85
N PRO A 256 16.74 -3.69 14.87
CA PRO A 256 17.89 -3.36 14.00
C PRO A 256 17.62 -3.44 12.49
N GLY A 257 16.57 -4.17 12.08
CA GLY A 257 16.25 -4.41 10.66
C GLY A 257 15.31 -3.39 10.00
N VAL A 258 15.02 -2.25 10.64
CA VAL A 258 14.23 -1.15 10.05
C VAL A 258 15.10 0.06 9.73
N CYS A 259 14.67 0.84 8.73
CA CYS A 259 15.45 1.97 8.23
C CYS A 259 15.55 3.17 9.19
N ASN A 260 14.83 3.20 10.29
CA ASN A 260 14.96 4.26 11.30
C ASN A 260 15.85 3.84 12.49
N ALA A 261 16.45 2.65 12.45
CA ALA A 261 17.44 2.25 13.44
C ALA A 261 18.69 3.14 13.33
N ALA A 262 19.29 3.49 14.46
CA ALA A 262 20.57 4.20 14.47
C ALA A 262 21.65 3.36 13.77
N GLU A 263 22.57 4.01 13.08
CA GLU A 263 23.73 3.40 12.41
C GLU A 263 25.03 4.06 12.88
N THR A 264 26.16 3.42 12.57
CA THR A 264 27.51 3.81 12.96
C THR A 264 28.36 4.18 11.76
#